data_AF-F3KME2-F1
#
_entry.id   AF-F3KME2-F1
#
_cell.length_a   1.000
_cell.length_b   1.000
_cell.length_c   1.000
_cell.angle_alpha   90.00
_cell.angle_beta   90.00
_cell.angle_gamma   90.00
#
_symmetry.space_group_name_H-M   'P 1'
#
loop_
_entity.id
_entity.type
_entity.pdbx_description
1 polymer ?
#
loop_
_entity_poly.entity_id
_entity_poly.type
_entity_poly.pdbx_seq_one_letter_code
_entity_poly.pdbx_strand_id
1 'polypeptide(L)'
;MSIHQIKNMEIKSEKSIAEYLKKLPDEVIIKYYLDVEYSPFPVLVIEEYTRRFKRKTKDEIIKGLKLQANLARRKTIELGKMARNNKLVNDVTIQKSEEIVKQAKKKGYIISEKIVKKGNTLGNKLKKTTKSGIKSGIKAGQNIKMSPHSKLQLLEKLDGLQKAGIITKKEFLEKKKKILAKI
;
A
#
# COMPACT_ATOMS: atom_id res chain seq x y z
N MET A 1 26.44 32.90 10.15
CA MET A 1 26.03 31.60 9.55
C MET A 1 26.60 30.49 10.42
N SER A 2 25.76 29.62 10.99
CA SER A 2 26.20 28.66 12.02
C SER A 2 26.80 27.39 11.39
N ILE A 3 27.84 26.81 11.98
CA ILE A 3 28.59 25.63 11.47
C ILE A 3 27.65 24.45 11.15
N HIS A 4 26.57 24.30 11.92
CA HIS A 4 25.52 23.30 11.69
C HIS A 4 24.75 23.50 10.37
N GLN A 5 24.54 24.74 9.93
CA GLN A 5 23.83 25.03 8.68
C GLN A 5 24.71 24.73 7.46
N ILE A 6 26.02 24.98 7.55
CA ILE A 6 27.00 24.67 6.50
C ILE A 6 27.06 23.15 6.29
N LYS A 7 27.22 22.38 7.38
CA LYS A 7 27.28 20.92 7.32
C LYS A 7 26.00 20.28 6.77
N ASN A 8 24.83 20.85 7.09
CA ASN A 8 23.54 20.39 6.55
C ASN A 8 23.33 20.72 5.06
N MET A 9 23.93 21.81 4.56
CA MET A 9 23.91 22.16 3.14
C MET A 9 24.85 21.25 2.33
N GLU A 10 26.07 21.00 2.81
CA GLU A 10 27.05 20.10 2.18
C GLU A 10 26.47 18.68 1.97
N ILE A 11 25.79 18.15 2.99
CA ILE A 11 25.16 16.81 2.92
C ILE A 11 24.04 16.74 1.88
N LYS A 12 23.34 17.86 1.59
CA LYS A 12 22.28 17.90 0.58
C LYS A 12 22.87 17.98 -0.83
N SER A 13 23.89 18.81 -1.05
CA SER A 13 24.55 18.93 -2.35
C SER A 13 25.27 17.65 -2.76
N GLU A 14 26.00 17.00 -1.85
CA GLU A 14 26.70 15.74 -2.15
C GLU A 14 25.73 14.63 -2.55
N LYS A 15 24.58 14.53 -1.88
CA LYS A 15 23.54 13.55 -2.23
C LYS A 15 22.97 13.82 -3.62
N SER A 16 22.69 15.07 -3.96
CA SER A 16 22.20 15.45 -5.29
C SER A 16 23.21 15.14 -6.39
N ILE A 17 24.51 15.38 -6.14
CA ILE A 17 25.59 15.07 -7.08
C ILE A 17 25.77 13.56 -7.22
N ALA A 18 25.74 12.81 -6.13
CA ALA A 18 25.81 11.34 -6.17
C ALA A 18 24.62 10.74 -6.95
N GLU A 19 23.41 11.31 -6.79
CA GLU A 19 22.24 10.88 -7.56
C GLU A 19 22.37 11.23 -9.05
N TYR A 20 22.93 12.40 -9.38
CA TYR A 20 23.25 12.79 -10.75
C TYR A 20 24.26 11.82 -11.38
N LEU A 21 25.37 11.53 -10.70
CA LEU A 21 26.39 10.57 -11.16
C LEU A 21 25.81 9.16 -11.36
N LYS A 22 24.79 8.74 -10.60
CA LYS A 22 24.09 7.47 -10.81
C LYS A 22 23.23 7.42 -12.09
N LYS A 23 22.76 8.57 -12.57
CA LYS A 23 21.93 8.66 -13.79
C LYS A 23 22.76 8.73 -15.07
N LEU A 24 24.05 9.06 -14.97
CA LEU A 24 24.92 9.23 -16.13
C LEU A 24 25.23 7.90 -16.85
N PRO A 25 25.47 7.94 -18.17
CA PRO A 25 25.97 6.81 -18.94
C PRO A 25 27.36 6.36 -18.47
N ASP A 26 27.64 5.08 -18.68
CA ASP A 26 28.90 4.45 -18.29
C ASP A 26 30.13 5.11 -18.95
N GLU A 27 30.02 5.49 -20.23
CA GLU A 27 31.08 6.19 -20.98
C GLU A 27 31.45 7.55 -20.36
N VAL A 28 30.45 8.29 -19.88
CA VAL A 28 30.65 9.61 -19.26
C VAL A 28 31.32 9.46 -17.89
N ILE A 29 30.94 8.44 -17.13
CA ILE A 29 31.57 8.14 -15.84
C ILE A 29 33.03 7.72 -16.02
N ILE A 30 33.36 6.96 -17.07
CA ILE A 30 34.76 6.64 -17.41
C ILE A 30 35.55 7.92 -17.69
N LYS A 31 34.99 8.84 -18.49
CA LYS A 31 35.66 10.11 -18.80
C LYS A 31 35.91 10.96 -17.55
N TYR A 32 34.90 11.09 -16.67
CA TYR A 32 35.05 11.82 -15.42
C TYR A 32 36.05 11.19 -14.46
N TYR A 33 36.20 9.86 -14.50
CA TYR A 33 37.21 9.16 -13.72
C TYR A 33 38.62 9.39 -14.28
N LEU A 34 38.79 9.44 -15.61
CA LEU A 34 40.07 9.76 -16.23
C LEU A 34 40.53 11.19 -15.88
N ASP A 35 39.60 12.14 -15.86
CA ASP A 35 39.85 13.54 -15.52
C ASP A 35 39.55 13.86 -14.05
N VAL A 36 39.62 12.86 -13.16
CA VAL A 36 39.13 13.01 -11.76
C VAL A 36 39.90 14.06 -10.97
N GLU A 37 41.16 14.32 -11.32
CA GLU A 37 42.02 15.35 -10.72
C GLU A 37 41.44 16.76 -10.89
N TYR A 38 40.64 16.97 -11.93
CA TYR A 38 39.99 18.24 -12.25
C TYR A 38 38.54 18.31 -11.79
N SER A 39 38.03 17.23 -11.17
CA SER A 39 36.66 17.18 -10.67
C SER A 39 36.54 17.91 -9.33
N PRO A 40 35.50 18.73 -9.12
CA PRO A 40 35.21 19.31 -7.81
C PRO A 40 34.76 18.27 -6.77
N PHE A 41 34.38 17.05 -7.21
CA PHE A 41 33.92 15.96 -6.34
C PHE A 41 34.62 14.63 -6.68
N PRO A 42 35.95 14.55 -6.51
CA PRO A 42 36.74 13.40 -6.98
C PRO A 42 36.36 12.11 -6.26
N VAL A 43 36.08 12.17 -4.95
CA VAL A 43 35.69 11.00 -4.13
C VAL A 43 34.40 10.37 -4.65
N LEU A 44 33.36 11.18 -4.92
CA LEU A 44 32.06 10.69 -5.42
C LEU A 44 32.18 10.04 -6.81
N VAL A 45 33.04 10.60 -7.68
CA VAL A 45 33.31 10.03 -9.01
C VAL A 45 34.04 8.69 -8.88
N ILE A 46 35.04 8.58 -7.99
CA ILE A 46 35.78 7.33 -7.75
C ILE A 46 34.85 6.26 -7.17
N GLU A 47 33.99 6.61 -6.20
CA GLU A 47 33.02 5.68 -5.62
C GLU A 47 32.02 5.14 -6.66
N GLU A 48 31.46 6.01 -7.51
CA GLU A 48 30.51 5.58 -8.53
C GLU A 48 31.20 4.78 -9.66
N TYR A 49 32.41 5.16 -10.06
CA TYR A 49 33.21 4.40 -11.02
C TYR A 49 33.55 3.01 -10.47
N THR A 50 34.07 2.94 -9.25
CA THR A 50 34.40 1.66 -8.61
C THR A 50 33.16 0.81 -8.37
N ARG A 51 32.00 1.39 -8.06
CA ARG A 51 30.72 0.66 -7.95
C ARG A 51 30.30 0.01 -9.27
N ARG A 52 30.41 0.73 -10.39
CA ARG A 52 29.97 0.27 -11.72
C ARG A 52 30.96 -0.70 -12.37
N PHE A 53 32.25 -0.37 -12.28
CA PHE A 53 33.32 -1.05 -12.98
C PHE A 53 34.20 -1.89 -12.05
N LYS A 54 33.73 -2.19 -10.83
CA LYS A 54 34.38 -3.17 -9.96
C LYS A 54 34.65 -4.42 -10.80
N ARG A 55 35.92 -4.80 -10.91
CA ARG A 55 36.30 -6.04 -11.59
C ARG A 55 35.57 -7.16 -10.89
N LYS A 56 34.60 -7.76 -11.58
CA LYS A 56 33.95 -8.99 -11.12
C LYS A 56 35.04 -10.03 -10.89
N THR A 57 34.92 -10.81 -9.83
CA THR A 57 35.89 -11.88 -9.60
C THR A 57 35.83 -12.88 -10.78
N LYS A 58 36.92 -13.60 -11.03
CA LYS A 58 36.96 -14.64 -12.08
C LYS A 58 35.77 -15.60 -11.95
N ASP A 59 35.37 -15.93 -10.72
CA ASP A 59 34.24 -16.80 -10.42
C ASP A 59 32.89 -16.19 -10.77
N GLU A 60 32.69 -14.89 -10.50
CA GLU A 60 31.47 -14.17 -10.89
C GLU A 60 31.34 -14.08 -12.42
N ILE A 61 32.45 -13.87 -13.12
CA ILE A 61 32.49 -13.85 -14.58
C ILE A 61 32.13 -15.24 -15.12
N ILE A 62 32.77 -16.30 -14.61
CA ILE A 62 32.50 -17.68 -15.02
C ILE A 62 31.04 -18.06 -14.72
N LYS A 63 30.50 -17.67 -13.56
CA LYS A 63 29.09 -17.91 -13.20
C LYS A 63 28.14 -17.20 -14.17
N GLY A 64 28.42 -15.94 -14.50
CA GLY A 64 27.66 -15.19 -15.50
C GLY A 64 27.72 -15.84 -16.87
N LEU A 65 28.90 -16.25 -17.31
CA LEU A 65 29.11 -16.91 -18.61
C LEU A 65 28.34 -18.24 -18.69
N LYS A 66 28.44 -19.08 -17.63
CA LYS A 66 27.67 -20.33 -17.52
C LYS A 66 26.17 -20.09 -17.55
N LEU A 67 25.68 -19.06 -16.86
CA LEU A 67 24.27 -18.70 -16.87
C LEU A 67 23.81 -18.31 -18.29
N GLN A 68 24.56 -17.45 -18.97
CA GLN A 68 24.23 -17.02 -20.34
C GLN A 68 24.29 -18.19 -21.32
N ALA A 69 25.32 -19.03 -21.25
CA ALA A 69 25.43 -20.24 -22.07
C ALA A 69 24.23 -21.18 -21.85
N ASN A 70 23.80 -21.37 -20.60
CA ASN A 70 22.62 -22.18 -20.28
C ASN A 70 21.33 -21.56 -20.82
N LEU A 71 21.16 -20.25 -20.71
CA LEU A 71 20.00 -19.54 -21.27
C LEU A 71 19.95 -19.65 -22.79
N ALA A 72 21.07 -19.43 -23.47
CA ALA A 72 21.19 -19.58 -24.91
C ALA A 72 20.85 -21.01 -25.33
N ARG A 73 21.46 -22.02 -24.68
CA ARG A 73 21.16 -23.44 -24.93
C ARG A 73 19.68 -23.76 -24.77
N ARG A 74 19.03 -23.27 -23.71
CA ARG A 74 17.59 -23.47 -23.48
C ARG A 74 16.75 -22.85 -24.60
N LYS A 75 17.04 -21.60 -25.00
CA LYS A 75 16.37 -20.93 -26.12
C LYS A 75 16.52 -21.71 -27.42
N THR A 76 17.72 -22.17 -27.74
CA THR A 76 17.97 -22.98 -28.94
C THR A 76 17.18 -24.28 -28.93
N ILE A 77 17.09 -24.97 -27.78
CA ILE A 77 16.27 -26.19 -27.64
C ILE A 77 14.79 -25.87 -27.82
N GLU A 78 14.28 -24.78 -27.23
CA GLU A 78 12.87 -24.36 -27.40
C GLU A 78 12.57 -24.04 -28.88
N LEU A 79 13.44 -23.29 -29.56
CA LEU A 79 13.34 -23.01 -30.99
C LEU A 79 13.36 -24.31 -31.82
N GLY A 80 14.26 -25.24 -31.50
CA GLY A 80 14.29 -26.55 -32.15
C GLY A 80 13.00 -27.37 -31.96
N LYS A 81 12.40 -27.34 -30.76
CA LYS A 81 11.10 -27.99 -30.50
C LYS A 81 9.96 -27.31 -31.25
N MET A 82 9.96 -25.97 -31.32
CA MET A 82 8.97 -25.22 -32.10
C MET A 82 9.05 -25.57 -33.59
N ALA A 83 10.27 -25.59 -34.13
CA ALA A 83 10.52 -25.95 -35.53
C ALA A 83 10.06 -27.38 -35.84
N ARG A 84 10.40 -28.37 -35.00
CA ARG A 84 9.93 -29.76 -35.17
C ARG A 84 8.40 -29.90 -35.15
N ASN A 85 7.73 -29.07 -34.36
CA ASN A 85 6.28 -29.07 -34.23
C ASN A 85 5.58 -28.14 -35.23
N ASN A 86 6.31 -27.54 -36.19
CA ASN A 86 5.82 -26.54 -37.14
C ASN A 86 5.02 -25.40 -36.47
N LYS A 87 5.37 -25.02 -35.23
CA LYS A 87 4.69 -23.95 -34.50
C LYS A 87 5.29 -22.60 -34.86
N LEU A 88 4.44 -21.63 -35.20
CA LEU A 88 4.86 -20.25 -35.36
C LEU A 88 5.15 -19.62 -33.99
N VAL A 89 6.14 -18.73 -33.95
CA VAL A 89 6.52 -18.00 -32.73
C VAL A 89 5.33 -17.21 -32.17
N ASN A 90 4.48 -16.67 -33.06
CA ASN A 90 3.28 -15.91 -32.69
C ASN A 90 2.29 -16.78 -31.91
N ASP A 91 2.00 -17.99 -32.37
CA ASP A 91 1.05 -18.91 -31.70
C ASP A 91 1.54 -19.29 -30.30
N VAL A 92 2.85 -19.55 -30.16
CA VAL A 92 3.46 -19.86 -28.86
C VAL A 92 3.42 -18.65 -27.92
N THR A 93 3.55 -17.45 -28.47
CA THR A 93 3.47 -16.20 -27.71
C THR A 93 2.04 -15.96 -27.21
N ILE A 94 1.04 -16.18 -28.08
CA ILE A 94 -0.38 -16.10 -27.72
C ILE A 94 -0.71 -17.13 -26.63
N GLN A 95 -0.33 -18.41 -26.81
CA GLN A 95 -0.54 -19.47 -25.82
C GLN A 95 0.07 -19.12 -24.46
N LYS A 96 1.33 -18.65 -24.43
CA LYS A 96 1.99 -18.22 -23.18
C LYS A 96 1.25 -17.04 -22.53
N SER A 97 0.79 -16.07 -23.34
CA SER A 97 0.04 -14.92 -22.83
C SER A 97 -1.28 -15.35 -22.18
N GLU A 98 -2.02 -16.28 -22.80
CA GLU A 98 -3.25 -16.83 -22.27
C GLU A 98 -3.03 -17.60 -20.97
N GLU A 99 -1.96 -18.40 -20.89
CA GLU A 99 -1.57 -19.10 -19.66
C GLU A 99 -1.27 -18.13 -18.52
N ILE A 100 -0.53 -17.05 -18.79
CA ILE A 100 -0.23 -16.01 -17.80
C ILE A 100 -1.53 -15.37 -17.31
N VAL A 101 -2.44 -15.01 -18.21
CA VAL A 101 -3.75 -14.44 -17.87
C VAL A 101 -4.57 -15.43 -17.03
N LYS A 102 -4.58 -16.71 -17.40
CA LYS A 102 -5.28 -17.77 -16.65
C LYS A 102 -4.73 -17.94 -15.24
N GLN A 103 -3.41 -17.94 -15.09
CA GLN A 103 -2.76 -18.01 -13.78
C GLN A 103 -3.07 -16.78 -12.92
N ALA A 104 -3.03 -15.59 -13.52
CA ALA A 104 -3.37 -14.34 -12.85
C ALA A 104 -4.83 -14.35 -12.35
N LYS A 105 -5.78 -14.78 -13.20
CA LYS A 105 -7.20 -14.96 -12.83
C LYS A 105 -7.36 -15.92 -11.65
N LYS A 106 -6.70 -17.08 -11.70
CA LYS A 106 -6.75 -18.07 -10.60
C LYS A 106 -6.22 -17.50 -9.29
N LYS A 107 -5.07 -16.80 -9.32
CA LYS A 107 -4.51 -16.14 -8.13
C LYS A 107 -5.43 -15.03 -7.62
N GLY A 108 -5.98 -14.21 -8.51
CA GLY A 108 -6.94 -13.16 -8.20
C GLY A 108 -8.17 -13.71 -7.48
N TYR A 109 -8.75 -14.79 -7.99
CA TYR A 109 -9.90 -15.46 -7.38
C TYR A 109 -9.60 -15.96 -5.94
N ILE A 110 -8.45 -16.61 -5.74
CA ILE A 110 -8.04 -17.10 -4.41
C ILE A 110 -7.89 -15.94 -3.43
N ILE A 111 -7.33 -14.81 -3.88
CA ILE A 111 -7.16 -13.61 -3.06
C ILE A 111 -8.52 -13.00 -2.74
N SER A 112 -9.41 -12.85 -3.73
CA SER A 112 -10.74 -12.27 -3.52
C SER A 112 -11.58 -13.11 -2.56
N GLU A 113 -11.53 -14.44 -2.66
CA GLU A 113 -12.24 -15.34 -1.74
C GLU A 113 -11.76 -15.16 -0.29
N LYS A 114 -10.43 -15.04 -0.09
CA LYS A 114 -9.85 -14.76 1.24
C LYS A 114 -10.28 -13.40 1.79
N ILE A 115 -10.34 -12.37 0.94
CA ILE A 115 -10.79 -11.03 1.32
C ILE A 115 -12.26 -11.07 1.74
N VAL A 116 -13.13 -11.71 0.97
CA VAL A 116 -14.56 -11.84 1.30
C VAL A 116 -14.76 -12.57 2.63
N LYS A 117 -14.07 -13.69 2.86
CA LYS A 117 -14.12 -14.42 4.15
C LYS A 117 -13.68 -13.52 5.32
N LYS A 118 -12.58 -12.78 5.18
CA LYS A 118 -12.11 -11.84 6.20
C LYS A 118 -13.08 -10.67 6.41
N GLY A 119 -13.63 -10.11 5.33
CA GLY A 119 -14.63 -9.06 5.39
C GLY A 119 -15.89 -9.49 6.14
N ASN A 120 -16.40 -10.68 5.85
CA ASN A 120 -17.57 -11.23 6.53
C ASN A 120 -17.32 -11.47 8.02
N THR A 121 -16.16 -12.02 8.38
CA THR A 121 -15.82 -12.23 9.80
C THR A 121 -15.66 -10.91 10.56
N LEU A 122 -15.04 -9.90 9.95
CA LEU A 122 -14.91 -8.56 10.52
C LEU A 122 -16.28 -7.87 10.68
N GLY A 123 -17.11 -7.91 9.64
CA GLY A 123 -18.47 -7.35 9.65
C GLY A 123 -19.34 -7.99 10.74
N ASN A 124 -19.24 -9.31 10.91
CA ASN A 124 -19.93 -10.01 11.99
C ASN A 124 -19.42 -9.63 13.38
N LYS A 125 -18.11 -9.43 13.56
CA LYS A 125 -17.54 -8.94 14.83
C LYS A 125 -18.05 -7.53 15.14
N LEU A 126 -17.98 -6.62 14.17
CA LEU A 126 -18.46 -5.24 14.31
C LEU A 126 -19.95 -5.20 14.67
N LYS A 127 -20.79 -5.95 13.95
CA LYS A 127 -22.24 -6.01 14.23
C LYS A 127 -22.52 -6.51 15.65
N LYS A 128 -21.73 -7.46 16.16
CA LYS A 128 -21.86 -7.96 17.54
C LYS A 128 -21.40 -6.92 18.56
N THR A 129 -20.24 -6.28 18.37
CA THR A 129 -19.70 -5.27 19.30
C THR A 129 -20.56 -4.02 19.35
N THR A 130 -21.09 -3.55 18.22
CA THR A 130 -22.01 -2.41 18.20
C THR A 130 -23.31 -2.74 18.92
N LYS A 131 -23.89 -3.93 18.71
CA LYS A 131 -25.09 -4.35 19.44
C LYS A 131 -24.86 -4.44 20.95
N SER A 132 -23.73 -5.01 21.39
CA SER A 132 -23.42 -5.10 22.82
C SER A 132 -23.11 -3.74 23.43
N GLY A 133 -22.40 -2.86 22.72
CA GLY A 133 -22.09 -1.49 23.14
C GLY A 133 -23.34 -0.60 23.26
N ILE A 134 -24.28 -0.70 22.30
CA ILE A 134 -25.57 0.00 22.41
C ILE A 134 -26.35 -0.54 23.62
N LYS A 135 -26.39 -1.86 23.81
CA LYS A 135 -27.10 -2.47 24.94
C LYS A 135 -26.50 -2.06 26.30
N SER A 136 -25.18 -1.97 26.41
CA SER A 136 -24.52 -1.51 27.64
C SER A 136 -24.74 -0.01 27.87
N GLY A 137 -24.66 0.82 26.83
CA GLY A 137 -24.96 2.25 26.91
C GLY A 137 -26.40 2.54 27.36
N ILE A 138 -27.39 1.82 26.80
CA ILE A 138 -28.79 1.95 27.22
C ILE A 138 -28.97 1.52 28.68
N LYS A 139 -28.35 0.40 29.11
CA LYS A 139 -28.41 -0.05 30.51
C LYS A 139 -27.78 0.96 31.47
N ALA A 140 -26.61 1.51 31.12
CA ALA A 140 -25.94 2.54 31.93
C ALA A 140 -26.82 3.79 32.05
N GLY A 141 -27.41 4.26 30.95
CA GLY A 141 -28.31 5.41 30.94
C GLY A 141 -29.61 5.19 31.74
N GLN A 142 -30.16 3.97 31.74
CA GLN A 142 -31.36 3.64 32.55
C GLN A 142 -31.10 3.72 34.06
N ASN A 143 -29.87 3.47 34.51
CA ASN A 143 -29.49 3.49 35.93
C ASN A 143 -29.15 4.90 36.45
N ILE A 144 -29.06 5.91 35.59
CA ILE A 144 -28.84 7.30 36.00
C ILE A 144 -30.18 7.91 36.44
N LYS A 145 -30.33 8.19 37.73
CA LYS A 145 -31.48 8.96 38.24
C LYS A 145 -31.41 10.39 37.69
N MET A 146 -32.36 10.75 36.83
CA MET A 146 -32.45 12.10 36.26
C MET A 146 -32.86 13.12 37.33
N SER A 147 -32.18 14.28 37.33
CA SER A 147 -32.58 15.42 38.15
C SER A 147 -33.91 16.02 37.65
N PRO A 148 -34.69 16.70 38.51
CA PRO A 148 -35.95 17.33 38.10
C PRO A 148 -35.79 18.30 36.91
N HIS A 149 -34.71 19.09 36.90
CA HIS A 149 -34.40 20.03 35.82
C HIS A 149 -34.16 19.34 34.47
N SER A 150 -33.45 18.20 34.48
CA SER A 150 -33.19 17.44 33.25
C SER A 150 -34.43 16.72 32.71
N LYS A 151 -35.40 16.36 33.57
CA LYS A 151 -36.71 15.84 33.13
C LYS A 151 -37.55 16.90 32.39
N LEU A 152 -37.48 18.16 32.82
CA LEU A 152 -38.16 19.28 32.17
C LEU A 152 -37.56 19.59 30.79
N GLN A 153 -36.22 19.62 30.68
CA GLN A 153 -35.54 19.76 29.39
C GLN A 153 -35.86 18.61 28.42
N LEU A 154 -36.08 17.40 28.94
CA LEU A 154 -36.49 16.25 28.12
C LEU A 154 -37.89 16.45 27.52
N LEU A 155 -38.83 17.02 28.29
CA LEU A 155 -40.17 17.36 27.83
C LEU A 155 -40.14 18.41 26.71
N GLU A 156 -39.29 19.42 26.87
CA GLU A 156 -39.10 20.50 25.90
C GLU A 156 -38.54 19.97 24.57
N LYS A 157 -37.53 19.09 24.63
CA LYS A 157 -37.00 18.41 23.45
C LYS A 157 -38.04 17.50 22.79
N LEU A 158 -38.90 16.85 23.58
CA LEU A 158 -39.98 16.01 23.06
C LEU A 158 -41.01 16.83 22.27
N ASP A 159 -41.34 18.03 22.76
CA ASP A 159 -42.25 18.97 22.10
C ASP A 159 -41.65 19.51 20.79
N GLY A 160 -40.35 19.82 20.79
CA GLY A 160 -39.61 20.18 19.58
C GLY A 160 -39.64 19.09 18.50
N LEU A 161 -39.51 17.82 18.88
CA LEU A 161 -39.58 16.68 17.96
C LEU A 161 -40.97 16.47 17.35
N GLN A 162 -42.03 16.74 18.13
CA GLN A 162 -43.40 16.71 17.62
C GLN A 162 -43.65 17.87 16.65
N LYS A 163 -43.19 19.08 16.99
CA LYS A 163 -43.29 20.26 16.11
C LYS A 163 -42.54 20.08 14.79
N ALA A 164 -41.41 19.36 14.81
CA ALA A 164 -40.64 18.99 13.63
C ALA A 164 -41.26 17.84 12.80
N GLY A 165 -42.39 17.26 13.22
CA GLY A 165 -43.07 16.17 12.51
C GLY A 165 -42.38 14.81 12.57
N ILE A 166 -41.35 14.65 13.41
CA ILE A 166 -40.54 13.43 13.51
C ILE A 166 -41.28 12.32 14.28
N ILE A 167 -42.21 12.71 15.18
CA ILE A 167 -43.06 11.80 15.96
C ILE A 167 -44.52 12.19 15.84
N THR A 168 -45.42 11.20 15.90
CA THR A 168 -46.86 11.44 15.82
C THR A 168 -47.43 11.97 17.14
N LYS A 169 -48.56 12.70 17.07
CA LYS A 169 -49.27 13.22 18.27
C LYS A 169 -49.59 12.13 19.30
N LYS A 170 -49.93 10.93 18.83
CA LYS A 170 -50.24 9.78 19.69
C LYS A 170 -49.01 9.30 20.46
N GLU A 171 -47.88 9.18 19.77
CA GLU A 171 -46.60 8.79 20.38
C GLU A 171 -46.09 9.86 21.36
N PHE A 172 -46.28 11.13 21.05
CA PHE A 172 -45.93 12.24 21.94
C PHE A 172 -46.72 12.17 23.26
N LEU A 173 -48.04 12.05 23.19
CA LEU A 173 -48.90 11.97 24.38
C LEU A 173 -48.56 10.78 25.27
N GLU A 174 -48.29 9.62 24.67
CA GLU A 174 -47.95 8.40 25.40
C GLU A 174 -46.60 8.53 26.12
N LYS A 175 -45.59 9.12 25.46
CA LYS A 175 -44.28 9.37 26.05
C LYS A 175 -44.31 10.47 27.10
N LYS A 176 -45.07 11.54 26.89
CA LYS A 176 -45.29 12.63 27.87
C LYS A 176 -45.89 12.07 29.17
N LYS A 177 -46.94 11.23 29.06
CA LYS A 177 -47.59 10.59 30.22
C LYS A 177 -46.60 9.71 31.00
N LYS A 178 -45.75 8.94 30.31
CA LYS A 178 -44.72 8.08 30.93
C LYS A 178 -43.61 8.87 31.65
N ILE A 179 -43.25 10.07 31.16
CA ILE A 179 -42.25 10.93 31.82
C ILE A 179 -42.85 11.58 33.07
N LEU A 180 -44.09 12.10 32.97
CA LEU A 180 -44.81 12.70 34.09
C LEU A 180 -45.08 11.71 35.23
N ALA A 181 -45.38 10.45 34.92
CA ALA A 181 -45.57 9.39 35.92
C ALA A 181 -44.29 9.02 36.70
N LYS A 182 -43.11 9.47 36.23
CA LYS A 182 -41.80 9.22 36.86
C LYS A 182 -41.20 10.47 37.53
N ILE A 183 -41.88 11.61 37.45
CA ILE A 183 -41.53 12.85 38.17
C ILE A 183 -42.00 12.69 39.61
#